data_AF-A0A7C0ZKK0-F1
#
_entry.id   AF-A0A7C0ZKK0-F1
#
_cell.length_a   1.000
_cell.length_b   1.000
_cell.length_c   1.000
_cell.angle_alpha   90.00
_cell.angle_beta   90.00
_cell.angle_gamma   90.00
#
_symmetry.space_group_name_H-M   'P 1'
#
loop_
_entity.id
_entity.type
_entity.pdbx_description
1 polymer ?
#
loop_
_entity_poly.entity_id
_entity_poly.type
_entity_poly.pdbx_seq_one_letter_code
_entity_poly.pdbx_strand_id
1 'polypeptide(L)'
;MADPAAALRVLPGSYFCFEGDEAAYPLAGRLVAALEGRMLRIAATDKPLYHAAAVVASNFFIALESLAISMLEQVGIGEEDAREMLLPLIRGSLENLALKGPVDALTGPIVRGDHQTIAGHLQVLEQKMPIQVEMYKFLARLNVELAARKSGVSLANFPVL
;
A
#
# COMPACT_ATOMS: atom_id res chain seq x y z
N MET A 1 10.27 20.13 1.59
CA MET A 1 11.44 20.05 0.68
C MET A 1 12.23 18.82 1.08
N ALA A 2 12.72 18.01 0.15
CA ALA A 2 13.48 16.81 0.49
C ALA A 2 14.88 17.19 1.03
N ASP A 3 15.31 16.59 2.14
CA ASP A 3 16.65 16.76 2.72
C ASP A 3 17.66 15.93 1.91
N PRO A 4 18.65 16.56 1.24
CA PRO A 4 19.67 15.84 0.47
C PRO A 4 20.47 14.84 1.31
N ALA A 5 20.72 15.13 2.59
CA ALA A 5 21.47 14.22 3.46
C ALA A 5 20.64 12.98 3.84
N ALA A 6 19.34 13.14 4.07
CA ALA A 6 18.42 12.02 4.21
C ALA A 6 18.30 11.20 2.92
N ALA A 7 18.26 11.86 1.76
CA ALA A 7 18.21 11.18 0.47
C ALA A 7 19.44 10.29 0.24
N LEU A 8 20.66 10.78 0.54
CA LEU A 8 21.88 10.00 0.40
C LEU A 8 21.89 8.71 1.24
N ARG A 9 21.18 8.67 2.37
CA ARG A 9 21.07 7.47 3.23
C ARG A 9 20.16 6.39 2.64
N VAL A 10 19.25 6.75 1.73
CA VAL A 10 18.29 5.80 1.13
C VAL A 10 18.69 5.36 -0.29
N LEU A 11 19.70 6.00 -0.91
CA LEU A 11 20.16 5.62 -2.26
C LEU A 11 20.79 4.22 -2.32
N PRO A 12 21.64 3.79 -1.36
CA PRO A 12 22.18 2.44 -1.39
C PRO A 12 21.06 1.38 -1.37
N GLY A 13 21.09 0.47 -2.34
CA GLY A 13 20.07 -0.57 -2.52
C GLY A 13 18.78 -0.11 -3.21
N SER A 14 18.60 1.18 -3.49
CA SER A 14 17.44 1.69 -4.23
C SER A 14 17.46 1.23 -5.69
N TYR A 15 16.26 1.09 -6.26
CA TYR A 15 16.09 0.77 -7.67
C TYR A 15 15.94 2.02 -8.53
N PHE A 16 16.64 2.04 -9.66
CA PHE A 16 16.61 3.07 -10.68
C PHE A 16 16.08 2.47 -11.97
N CYS A 17 14.99 3.04 -12.49
CA CYS A 17 14.43 2.62 -13.78
C CYS A 17 15.04 3.44 -14.91
N PHE A 18 15.82 2.78 -15.76
CA PHE A 18 16.42 3.36 -16.95
C PHE A 18 15.45 3.31 -18.13
N GLU A 19 15.36 4.45 -18.81
CA GLU A 19 14.77 4.62 -20.13
C GLU A 19 15.64 5.62 -20.88
N GLY A 20 15.92 5.31 -22.13
CA GLY A 20 16.80 6.09 -23.00
C GLY A 20 17.52 5.19 -24.00
N ASP A 21 18.45 5.78 -24.75
CA ASP A 21 19.16 5.08 -25.82
C ASP A 21 20.05 3.95 -25.30
N GLU A 22 20.18 2.88 -26.09
CA GLU A 22 21.10 1.78 -25.81
C GLU A 22 22.55 2.23 -25.62
N ALA A 23 22.96 3.28 -26.35
CA ALA A 23 24.28 3.87 -26.22
C ALA A 23 24.52 4.52 -24.84
N ALA A 24 23.46 4.98 -24.16
CA ALA A 24 23.55 5.63 -22.85
C ALA A 24 23.50 4.62 -21.69
N TYR A 25 23.01 3.40 -21.91
CA TYR A 25 22.83 2.40 -20.86
C TYR A 25 24.11 2.07 -20.07
N PRO A 26 25.30 1.88 -20.69
CA PRO A 26 26.52 1.61 -19.93
C PRO A 26 26.94 2.76 -19.02
N LEU A 27 26.71 4.01 -19.44
CA LEU A 27 27.01 5.18 -18.62
C LEU A 27 26.03 5.29 -17.45
N ALA A 28 24.73 5.12 -17.70
CA ALA A 28 23.71 5.11 -16.65
C ALA A 28 24.00 4.01 -15.61
N GLY A 29 24.40 2.81 -16.06
CA GLY A 29 24.78 1.72 -15.16
C GLY A 29 25.95 2.07 -14.24
N ARG A 30 26.99 2.75 -14.76
CA ARG A 30 28.11 3.23 -13.92
C ARG A 30 27.66 4.27 -12.89
N LEU A 31 26.76 5.18 -13.27
CA LEU A 31 26.21 6.18 -12.35
C LEU A 31 25.41 5.52 -11.23
N VAL A 32 24.49 4.60 -11.57
CA VAL A 32 23.69 3.88 -10.58
C VAL A 32 24.57 3.04 -9.66
N ALA A 33 25.60 2.37 -10.19
CA ALA A 33 26.55 1.60 -9.39
C ALA A 33 27.35 2.49 -8.42
N ALA A 34 27.75 3.70 -8.83
CA ALA A 34 28.43 4.66 -7.96
C ALA A 34 27.53 5.18 -6.82
N LEU A 35 26.21 5.07 -6.97
CA LEU A 35 25.21 5.36 -5.93
C LEU A 35 24.83 4.12 -5.11
N GLU A 36 25.52 2.99 -5.31
CA GLU A 36 25.20 1.69 -4.70
C GLU A 36 23.76 1.23 -5.00
N GLY A 37 23.20 1.70 -6.11
CA GLY A 37 21.84 1.40 -6.56
C GLY A 37 21.77 0.16 -7.44
N ARG A 38 20.54 -0.21 -7.79
CA ARG A 38 20.22 -1.30 -8.70
C ARG A 38 19.48 -0.73 -9.91
N MET A 39 19.89 -1.09 -11.13
CA MET A 39 19.26 -0.56 -12.34
C MET A 39 18.37 -1.60 -13.01
N LEU A 40 17.17 -1.20 -13.40
CA LEU A 40 16.25 -1.98 -14.23
C LEU A 40 15.93 -1.20 -15.51
N ARG A 41 15.53 -1.90 -16.57
CA ARG A 41 15.05 -1.26 -17.81
C ARG A 41 13.53 -1.23 -17.82
N ILE A 42 12.97 -0.15 -18.37
CA ILE A 42 11.54 -0.05 -18.64
C ILE A 42 11.33 0.58 -20.02
N ALA A 43 10.32 0.11 -20.76
CA ALA A 43 9.92 0.77 -22.00
C ALA A 43 9.32 2.14 -21.69
N ALA A 44 9.55 3.13 -22.57
CA ALA A 44 8.97 4.46 -22.42
C ALA A 44 7.43 4.42 -22.30
N THR A 45 6.78 3.49 -23.00
CA THR A 45 5.33 3.28 -22.96
C THR A 45 4.82 2.79 -21.60
N ASP A 46 5.66 2.12 -20.81
CA ASP A 46 5.28 1.54 -19.52
C ASP A 46 5.59 2.47 -18.34
N LYS A 47 6.33 3.56 -18.56
CA LYS A 47 6.67 4.57 -17.54
C LYS A 47 5.45 5.09 -16.77
N PRO A 48 4.30 5.41 -17.41
CA PRO A 48 3.13 5.87 -16.68
C PRO A 48 2.62 4.83 -15.67
N LEU A 49 2.60 3.54 -16.05
CA LEU A 49 2.14 2.47 -15.16
C LEU A 49 3.13 2.24 -14.01
N TYR A 50 4.44 2.25 -14.28
CA TYR A 50 5.47 2.18 -13.24
C TYR A 50 5.32 3.32 -12.23
N HIS A 51 5.12 4.55 -12.70
CA HIS A 51 4.95 5.70 -11.83
C HIS A 51 3.65 5.60 -11.02
N ALA A 52 2.55 5.17 -11.65
CA ALA A 52 1.28 4.93 -10.96
C ALA A 52 1.43 3.87 -9.85
N ALA A 53 2.18 2.78 -10.10
CA ALA A 53 2.45 1.78 -9.08
C ALA A 53 3.24 2.36 -7.89
N ALA A 54 4.24 3.21 -8.15
CA ALA A 54 4.96 3.92 -7.10
C ALA A 54 4.02 4.84 -6.30
N VAL A 55 3.17 5.61 -6.98
CA VAL A 55 2.17 6.50 -6.35
C VAL A 55 1.20 5.71 -5.46
N VAL A 56 0.75 4.52 -5.88
CA VAL A 56 -0.09 3.64 -5.05
C VAL A 56 0.66 3.19 -3.79
N ALA A 57 1.92 2.77 -3.95
CA ALA A 57 2.73 2.26 -2.84
C ALA A 57 3.19 3.34 -1.85
N SER A 58 3.25 4.62 -2.26
CA SER A 58 3.70 5.72 -1.39
C SER A 58 2.61 6.74 -1.09
N ASN A 59 2.07 7.41 -2.09
CA ASN A 59 1.20 8.57 -1.90
C ASN A 59 -0.20 8.15 -1.44
N PHE A 60 -0.77 7.11 -2.07
CA PHE A 60 -2.08 6.61 -1.67
C PHE A 60 -2.02 5.92 -0.31
N PHE A 61 -0.91 5.27 0.02
CA PHE A 61 -0.65 4.78 1.37
C PHE A 61 -0.80 5.90 2.41
N ILE A 62 -0.16 7.07 2.23
CA ILE A 62 -0.33 8.20 3.15
C ILE A 62 -1.79 8.69 3.22
N ALA A 63 -2.51 8.72 2.09
CA ALA A 63 -3.92 9.09 2.10
C ALA A 63 -4.80 8.08 2.86
N LEU A 64 -4.51 6.78 2.76
CA LEU A 64 -5.21 5.74 3.52
C LEU A 64 -4.94 5.85 5.03
N GLU A 65 -3.70 6.16 5.42
CA GLU A 65 -3.38 6.39 6.84
C GLU A 65 -4.10 7.64 7.39
N SER A 66 -4.13 8.73 6.61
CA SER A 66 -4.89 9.92 6.99
C SER A 66 -6.38 9.62 7.15
N LEU A 67 -6.95 8.81 6.26
CA LEU A 67 -8.34 8.37 6.36
C LEU A 67 -8.56 7.52 7.62
N ALA A 68 -7.68 6.57 7.93
CA ALA A 68 -7.79 5.73 9.11
C ALA A 68 -7.78 6.56 10.39
N ILE A 69 -6.95 7.61 10.45
CA ILE A 69 -6.95 8.59 11.55
C ILE A 69 -8.31 9.30 11.62
N SER A 70 -8.82 9.84 10.51
CA SER A 70 -10.13 10.49 10.49
C SER A 70 -11.30 9.58 10.88
N MET A 71 -11.19 8.27 10.62
CA MET A 71 -12.17 7.29 11.12
C MET A 71 -12.15 7.16 12.65
N LEU A 72 -10.96 7.20 13.27
CA LEU A 72 -10.81 7.17 14.73
C LEU A 72 -11.29 8.47 15.39
N GLU A 73 -11.15 9.60 14.70
CA GLU A 73 -11.73 10.87 15.16
C GLU A 73 -13.27 10.82 15.25
N GLN A 74 -13.95 10.05 14.38
CA GLN A 74 -15.41 9.86 14.45
C GLN A 74 -15.89 9.12 15.70
N VAL A 75 -14.97 8.53 16.47
CA VAL A 75 -15.24 7.88 17.75
C VAL A 75 -14.56 8.58 18.93
N GLY A 76 -14.04 9.79 18.72
CA GLY A 76 -13.52 10.66 19.78
C GLY A 76 -12.05 10.45 20.13
N ILE A 77 -11.29 9.72 19.30
CA ILE A 77 -9.84 9.58 19.46
C ILE A 77 -9.17 10.72 18.70
N GLY A 78 -8.36 11.53 19.39
CA GLY A 78 -7.67 12.67 18.77
C GLY A 78 -6.59 12.24 17.78
N GLU A 79 -6.22 13.13 16.86
CA GLU A 79 -5.23 12.84 15.80
C GLU A 79 -3.91 12.26 16.33
N GLU A 80 -3.37 12.83 17.41
CA GLU A 80 -2.10 12.38 18.01
C GLU A 80 -2.22 10.95 18.56
N ASP A 81 -3.23 10.68 19.40
CA ASP A 81 -3.50 9.35 19.94
C ASP A 81 -3.77 8.33 18.81
N ALA A 82 -4.53 8.72 17.79
CA ALA A 82 -4.81 7.88 16.63
C ALA A 82 -3.53 7.51 15.87
N ARG A 83 -2.64 8.48 15.66
CA ARG A 83 -1.34 8.24 15.01
C ARG A 83 -0.46 7.31 15.83
N GLU A 84 -0.36 7.53 17.14
CA GLU A 84 0.41 6.66 18.03
C GLU A 84 -0.16 5.24 18.10
N MET A 85 -1.49 5.11 18.11
CA MET A 85 -2.19 3.84 18.10
C MET A 85 -1.98 3.05 16.79
N LEU A 86 -2.03 3.71 15.64
CA LEU A 86 -1.92 3.06 14.33
C LEU A 86 -0.47 2.72 13.97
N LEU A 87 0.51 3.50 14.43
CA LEU A 87 1.91 3.34 14.02
C LEU A 87 2.50 1.93 14.27
N PRO A 88 2.26 1.27 15.43
CA PRO A 88 2.66 -0.13 15.62
C PRO A 88 2.00 -1.11 14.64
N LEU A 89 0.72 -0.91 14.31
CA LEU A 89 -0.02 -1.77 13.36
C LEU A 89 0.53 -1.63 11.94
N ILE A 90 0.83 -0.40 11.54
CA ILE A 90 1.45 -0.09 10.24
C ILE A 90 2.81 -0.76 10.13
N ARG A 91 3.67 -0.61 11.14
CA ARG A 91 5.00 -1.24 11.16
C ARG A 91 4.91 -2.76 11.06
N GLY A 92 4.06 -3.39 11.86
CA GLY A 92 3.86 -4.84 11.80
C GLY A 92 3.33 -5.31 10.44
N SER A 93 2.50 -4.51 9.78
CA SER A 93 2.01 -4.81 8.43
C SER A 93 3.11 -4.74 7.38
N LEU A 94 3.96 -3.70 7.44
CA LEU A 94 5.12 -3.55 6.54
C LEU A 94 6.18 -4.64 6.76
N GLU A 95 6.45 -5.00 8.00
CA GLU A 95 7.37 -6.10 8.34
C GLU A 95 6.87 -7.44 7.79
N ASN A 96 5.58 -7.76 7.98
CA ASN A 96 5.00 -8.97 7.42
C ASN A 96 5.03 -8.97 5.88
N LEU A 97 4.74 -7.83 5.25
CA LEU A 97 4.81 -7.68 3.80
C LEU A 97 6.23 -7.95 3.28
N ALA A 98 7.25 -7.39 3.95
CA ALA A 98 8.64 -7.58 3.58
C ALA A 98 9.11 -9.03 3.73
N LEU A 99 8.66 -9.73 4.78
CA LEU A 99 9.09 -11.10 5.08
C LEU A 99 8.36 -12.17 4.25
N LYS A 100 7.07 -11.97 3.98
CA LYS A 100 6.19 -13.02 3.44
C LYS A 100 5.62 -12.71 2.07
N GLY A 101 5.73 -11.46 1.61
CA GLY A 101 5.02 -10.99 0.42
C GLY A 101 3.52 -10.77 0.67
N PRO A 102 2.80 -10.17 -0.30
CA PRO A 102 1.46 -9.62 -0.07
C PRO A 102 0.41 -10.68 0.27
N VAL A 103 0.45 -11.86 -0.37
CA VAL A 103 -0.54 -12.93 -0.17
C VAL A 103 -0.48 -13.47 1.26
N ASP A 104 0.73 -13.74 1.76
CA ASP A 104 0.95 -14.34 3.07
C ASP A 104 0.98 -13.33 4.22
N ALA A 105 1.20 -12.05 3.90
CA ALA A 105 1.12 -10.95 4.86
C ALA A 105 -0.31 -10.49 5.16
N LEU A 106 -1.26 -10.70 4.24
CA LEU A 106 -2.65 -10.33 4.46
C LEU A 106 -3.25 -11.13 5.62
N THR A 107 -3.89 -10.42 6.56
CA THR A 107 -4.58 -10.99 7.72
C THR A 107 -5.97 -10.34 7.86
N GLY A 108 -6.65 -10.58 8.99
CA GLY A 108 -7.91 -9.91 9.32
C GLY A 108 -9.16 -10.66 8.89
N PRO A 109 -10.34 -10.01 8.97
CA PRO A 109 -11.64 -10.66 8.82
C PRO A 109 -11.84 -11.30 7.45
N ILE A 110 -11.30 -10.72 6.37
CA ILE A 110 -11.45 -11.24 5.01
C ILE A 110 -10.81 -12.63 4.88
N VAL A 111 -9.57 -12.79 5.34
CA VAL A 111 -8.85 -14.08 5.29
C VAL A 111 -9.57 -15.17 6.09
N ARG A 112 -10.31 -14.79 7.13
CA ARG A 112 -11.10 -15.72 7.96
C ARG A 112 -12.51 -15.99 7.44
N GLY A 113 -12.95 -15.33 6.37
CA GLY A 113 -14.34 -15.41 5.88
C GLY A 113 -15.36 -14.74 6.82
N ASP A 114 -14.92 -13.81 7.67
CA ASP A 114 -15.74 -13.16 8.69
C ASP A 114 -16.57 -12.01 8.09
N HIS A 115 -17.66 -12.39 7.42
CA HIS A 115 -18.57 -11.44 6.77
C HIS A 115 -19.35 -10.58 7.76
N GLN A 116 -19.58 -11.06 8.99
CA GLN A 116 -20.31 -10.32 10.01
C GLN A 116 -19.54 -9.09 10.44
N THR A 117 -18.23 -9.22 10.65
CA THR A 117 -17.34 -8.08 10.93
C THR A 117 -17.38 -7.06 9.77
N ILE A 118 -17.30 -7.52 8.53
CA ILE A 118 -17.35 -6.63 7.36
C ILE A 118 -18.71 -5.91 7.25
N ALA A 119 -19.82 -6.61 7.48
CA ALA A 119 -21.15 -6.00 7.50
C ALA A 119 -21.28 -4.95 8.61
N GLY A 120 -20.75 -5.22 9.80
CA GLY A 120 -20.72 -4.26 10.90
C GLY A 120 -19.91 -3.00 10.57
N HIS A 121 -18.76 -3.15 9.91
CA HIS A 121 -17.97 -2.00 9.45
C HIS A 121 -18.77 -1.12 8.48
N LEU A 122 -19.41 -1.74 7.48
CA LEU A 122 -20.20 -1.02 6.47
C LEU A 122 -21.39 -0.28 7.09
N GLN A 123 -22.11 -0.90 8.02
CA GLN A 123 -23.22 -0.26 8.71
C GLN A 123 -22.79 1.02 9.45
N VAL A 124 -21.62 0.99 10.11
CA VAL A 124 -21.09 2.18 10.81
C VAL A 124 -20.61 3.23 9.80
N LEU A 125 -19.95 2.81 8.72
CA LEU A 125 -19.51 3.71 7.66
C LEU A 125 -20.68 4.40 6.96
N GLU A 126 -21.77 3.71 6.68
CA GLU A 126 -22.99 4.30 6.10
C GLU A 126 -23.56 5.43 6.99
N GLN A 127 -23.43 5.30 8.31
CA GLN A 127 -23.95 6.28 9.27
C GLN A 127 -23.01 7.47 9.47
N LYS A 128 -21.69 7.23 9.55
CA LYS A 128 -20.72 8.25 9.95
C LYS A 128 -19.89 8.82 8.79
N MET A 129 -19.63 8.01 7.76
CA MET A 129 -18.70 8.31 6.67
C MET A 129 -19.21 7.75 5.33
N PRO A 130 -20.43 8.15 4.88
CA PRO A 130 -21.09 7.50 3.75
C PRO A 130 -20.31 7.62 2.42
N ILE A 131 -19.50 8.66 2.25
CA ILE A 131 -18.68 8.85 1.04
C ILE A 131 -17.56 7.79 0.95
N GLN A 132 -17.13 7.24 2.09
CA GLN A 132 -16.05 6.27 2.18
C GLN A 132 -16.51 4.83 1.96
N VAL A 133 -17.82 4.56 1.96
CA VAL A 133 -18.39 3.20 1.83
C VAL A 133 -17.90 2.50 0.57
N GLU A 134 -18.01 3.15 -0.60
CA GLU A 134 -17.63 2.51 -1.87
C GLU A 134 -16.12 2.27 -1.98
N MET A 135 -15.30 3.15 -1.41
CA MET A 135 -13.84 2.94 -1.34
C MET A 135 -13.48 1.80 -0.38
N TYR A 136 -14.14 1.70 0.79
CA TYR A 136 -13.96 0.55 1.68
C TYR A 136 -14.33 -0.75 0.99
N LYS A 137 -15.48 -0.79 0.29
CA LYS A 137 -15.91 -1.98 -0.48
C LYS A 137 -14.91 -2.32 -1.58
N PHE A 138 -14.41 -1.33 -2.31
CA PHE A 138 -13.40 -1.55 -3.35
C PHE A 138 -12.13 -2.20 -2.78
N LEU A 139 -11.56 -1.65 -1.70
CA LEU A 139 -10.38 -2.21 -1.04
C LEU A 139 -10.65 -3.60 -0.46
N ALA A 140 -11.83 -3.82 0.11
CA ALA A 140 -12.23 -5.12 0.62
C ALA A 140 -12.31 -6.17 -0.51
N ARG A 141 -12.82 -5.83 -1.70
CA ARG A 141 -12.83 -6.73 -2.85
C ARG A 141 -11.41 -7.07 -3.33
N LEU A 142 -10.49 -6.10 -3.36
CA LEU A 142 -9.06 -6.38 -3.65
C LEU A 142 -8.45 -7.35 -2.63
N ASN A 143 -8.78 -7.20 -1.34
CA ASN A 143 -8.33 -8.12 -0.31
C ASN A 143 -8.93 -9.52 -0.46
N VAL A 144 -10.19 -9.64 -0.91
CA VAL A 144 -10.80 -10.94 -1.24
C VAL A 144 -10.05 -11.60 -2.39
N GLU A 145 -9.76 -10.87 -3.48
CA GLU A 145 -8.97 -11.38 -4.61
C GLU A 145 -7.56 -11.83 -4.19
N LEU A 146 -6.94 -11.10 -3.27
CA LEU A 146 -5.63 -11.45 -2.74
C LEU A 146 -5.71 -12.70 -1.85
N ALA A 147 -6.70 -12.78 -0.95
CA ALA A 147 -6.91 -13.92 -0.06
C ALA A 147 -7.27 -15.21 -0.81
N ALA A 148 -8.00 -15.10 -1.93
CA ALA A 148 -8.37 -16.22 -2.79
C ALA A 148 -7.15 -16.94 -3.39
N ARG A 149 -5.97 -16.30 -3.44
CA ARG A 149 -4.74 -16.93 -3.96
C ARG A 149 -4.15 -17.98 -3.02
N LYS A 150 -4.56 -18.00 -1.76
CA LYS A 150 -4.05 -18.94 -0.72
C LYS A 150 -5.15 -19.74 -0.02
N SER A 151 -6.37 -19.21 0.00
CA SER A 151 -7.49 -19.79 0.74
C SER A 151 -8.71 -19.97 -0.17
N GLY A 152 -9.71 -20.73 0.30
CA GLY A 152 -10.98 -20.89 -0.40
C GLY A 152 -11.93 -19.69 -0.28
N VAL A 153 -11.45 -18.53 0.21
CA VAL A 153 -12.25 -17.31 0.34
C VAL A 153 -12.55 -16.72 -1.04
N SER A 154 -13.77 -16.24 -1.23
CA SER A 154 -14.26 -15.62 -2.45
C SER A 154 -15.29 -14.52 -2.14
N LEU A 155 -15.73 -13.77 -3.14
CA LEU A 155 -16.79 -12.76 -2.96
C LEU A 155 -18.12 -13.38 -2.49
N ALA A 156 -18.37 -14.67 -2.78
CA ALA A 156 -19.56 -15.36 -2.29
C ALA A 156 -19.62 -15.44 -0.75
N ASN A 157 -18.48 -15.32 -0.07
CA ASN A 157 -18.42 -15.27 1.39
C ASN A 157 -18.89 -13.91 1.95
N PHE A 158 -18.95 -12.85 1.14
CA PHE A 158 -19.20 -11.48 1.58
C PHE A 158 -20.35 -10.82 0.78
N PRO A 159 -21.63 -11.14 1.05
CA PRO A 159 -22.77 -10.62 0.28
C PRO A 159 -22.93 -9.09 0.28
N VAL A 160 -22.30 -8.41 1.25
CA VAL A 160 -22.34 -6.95 1.41
C VAL A 160 -21.26 -6.22 0.60
N LEU A 161 -20.29 -6.96 0.04
CA LEU A 161 -19.24 -6.46 -0.85
C LEU A 161 -19.68 -6.65 -2.29
#